data_AF-A0A136JN07-F1
#
_entry.id   AF-A0A136JN07-F1
#
_cell.length_a   1.000
_cell.length_b   1.000
_cell.length_c   1.000
_cell.angle_alpha   90.00
_cell.angle_beta   90.00
_cell.angle_gamma   90.00
#
_symmetry.space_group_name_H-M   'P 1'
#
loop_
_entity.id
_entity.type
_entity.pdbx_description
1 polymer ?
#
loop_
_entity_poly.entity_id
_entity_poly.type
_entity_poly.pdbx_seq_one_letter_code
_entity_poly.pdbx_strand_id
1 'polypeptide(L)'
;MDAAQSNLVVELRLTYRYIKEHPWTVQAINGFLSAYFMEKPGFSVQRHFDDLESGMHVWLCEIPPNMNITRLLRRLQADIPPCRYVHHALDPSARPQYVIDCPE
;
A
#
# COMPACT_ATOMS: atom_id res chain seq x y z
N MET A 1 -7.69 -27.14 17.23
CA MET A 1 -8.18 -25.80 17.58
C MET A 1 -7.04 -24.84 17.35
N ASP A 2 -7.19 -24.01 16.34
CA ASP A 2 -6.66 -22.65 16.14
C ASP A 2 -6.91 -22.40 14.65
N ALA A 3 -8.03 -21.74 14.34
CA ALA A 3 -8.20 -21.19 13.01
C ALA A 3 -7.15 -20.09 12.91
N ALA A 4 -5.95 -20.44 12.44
CA ALA A 4 -4.88 -19.49 12.19
C ALA A 4 -5.51 -18.33 11.44
N GLN A 5 -5.57 -17.17 12.09
CA GLN A 5 -6.19 -15.99 11.51
C GLN A 5 -5.33 -15.61 10.32
N SER A 6 -5.73 -16.07 9.13
CA SER A 6 -4.94 -15.92 7.91
C SER A 6 -4.69 -14.43 7.68
N ASN A 7 -3.44 -14.09 7.41
CA ASN A 7 -3.10 -12.73 7.02
C ASN A 7 -3.92 -12.32 5.79
N LEU A 8 -4.27 -11.04 5.75
CA LEU A 8 -5.00 -10.44 4.64
C LEU A 8 -3.98 -9.89 3.64
N VAL A 9 -4.21 -10.14 2.35
CA VAL A 9 -3.43 -9.49 1.29
C VAL A 9 -4.19 -8.28 0.78
N VAL A 10 -3.51 -7.13 0.81
CA VAL A 10 -4.02 -5.83 0.38
C VAL A 10 -3.09 -5.23 -0.67
N GLU A 11 -3.63 -4.37 -1.51
CA GLU A 11 -2.87 -3.63 -2.51
C GLU A 11 -2.68 -2.19 -2.05
N LEU A 12 -1.44 -1.74 -2.00
CA LEU A 12 -1.10 -0.32 -2.04
C LEU A 12 -0.78 0.03 -3.49
N ARG A 13 -1.46 1.04 -4.04
CA ARG A 13 -1.33 1.45 -5.44
C ARG A 13 -0.90 2.91 -5.50
N LEU A 14 -0.08 3.25 -6.48
CA LEU A 14 0.38 4.61 -6.75
C LEU A 14 0.09 4.96 -8.20
N THR A 15 -0.61 6.06 -8.44
CA THR A 15 -1.00 6.44 -9.80
C THR A 15 0.19 6.90 -10.63
N TYR A 16 0.12 6.64 -11.94
CA TYR A 16 1.15 7.12 -12.89
C TYR A 16 1.39 8.62 -12.81
N ARG A 17 0.29 9.40 -12.67
CA ARG A 17 0.36 10.86 -12.59
C ARG A 17 1.21 11.30 -11.40
N TYR A 18 0.97 10.72 -10.23
CA TYR A 18 1.72 11.03 -9.02
C TYR A 18 3.18 10.62 -9.12
N ILE A 19 3.48 9.46 -9.72
CA ILE A 19 4.86 9.02 -10.00
C ILE A 19 5.56 10.01 -10.94
N LYS A 20 4.87 10.45 -11.99
CA LYS A 20 5.46 11.39 -12.95
C LYS A 20 5.79 12.75 -12.32
N GLU A 21 4.95 13.22 -11.41
CA GLU A 21 5.18 14.48 -10.68
C GLU A 21 6.24 14.33 -9.58
N HIS A 22 6.32 13.15 -8.97
CA HIS A 22 7.20 12.84 -7.85
C HIS A 22 7.91 11.48 -8.03
N PRO A 23 8.87 11.36 -8.96
CA PRO A 23 9.42 10.06 -9.38
C PRO A 23 10.17 9.30 -8.27
N TRP A 24 10.65 10.01 -7.25
CA TRP A 24 11.33 9.42 -6.11
C TRP A 24 10.39 8.68 -5.14
N THR A 25 9.07 8.87 -5.25
CA THR A 25 8.09 8.35 -4.29
C THR A 25 8.01 6.82 -4.29
N VAL A 26 8.23 6.15 -5.42
CA VAL A 26 8.31 4.67 -5.46
C VAL A 26 9.44 4.16 -4.56
N GLN A 27 10.61 4.80 -4.62
CA GLN A 27 11.75 4.42 -3.77
C GLN A 27 11.50 4.75 -2.29
N ALA A 28 10.89 5.91 -2.00
CA ALA A 28 10.54 6.28 -0.63
C ALA A 28 9.50 5.33 -0.02
N ILE A 29 8.46 4.96 -0.75
CA ILE A 29 7.46 3.99 -0.32
C ILE A 29 8.13 2.63 -0.07
N ASN A 30 9.00 2.17 -0.97
CA ASN A 30 9.78 0.94 -0.76
C ASN A 30 10.59 0.98 0.55
N GLY A 31 11.31 2.07 0.79
CA GLY A 31 12.09 2.27 2.02
C GLY A 31 11.21 2.29 3.26
N PHE A 32 10.09 3.01 3.22
CA PHE A 32 9.12 3.09 4.29
C PHE A 32 8.53 1.71 4.63
N LEU A 33 8.07 0.94 3.63
CA LEU A 33 7.48 -0.39 3.87
C LEU A 33 8.51 -1.38 4.43
N SER A 34 9.77 -1.27 3.99
CA SER A 34 10.88 -2.06 4.56
C SER A 34 11.15 -1.71 6.02
N ALA A 35 11.14 -0.42 6.38
CA ALA A 35 11.26 0.01 7.77
C ALA A 35 10.05 -0.45 8.61
N TYR A 36 8.84 -0.38 8.04
CA TYR A 36 7.62 -0.80 8.71
C TYR A 36 7.61 -2.31 9.00
N PHE A 37 8.13 -3.14 8.08
CA PHE A 37 8.36 -4.57 8.31
C PHE A 37 9.23 -4.82 9.55
N MET A 38 10.31 -4.06 9.72
CA MET A 38 11.20 -4.18 10.89
C MET A 38 10.49 -3.80 12.19
N GLU A 39 9.58 -2.80 12.17
CA GLU A 39 8.79 -2.39 13.33
C GLU A 39 7.63 -3.35 13.65
N LYS A 40 7.07 -4.00 12.63
CA LYS A 40 5.86 -4.84 12.68
C LYS A 40 6.09 -6.11 11.87
N PRO A 41 6.72 -7.16 12.45
CA PRO A 41 7.07 -8.38 11.72
C PRO A 41 5.88 -9.18 11.18
N GLY A 42 4.64 -8.86 11.59
CA GLY A 42 3.43 -9.43 11.00
C GLY A 42 3.00 -8.78 9.68
N PHE A 43 3.54 -7.59 9.35
CA PHE A 43 3.40 -6.96 8.04
C PHE A 43 4.51 -7.47 7.14
N SER A 44 4.23 -7.74 5.86
CA SER A 44 5.26 -7.97 4.85
C SER A 44 4.84 -7.49 3.47
N VAL A 45 5.81 -7.26 2.58
CA VAL A 45 5.57 -7.01 1.16
C VAL A 45 5.88 -8.30 0.41
N GLN A 46 4.87 -8.90 -0.23
CA GLN A 46 5.07 -10.12 -1.02
C GLN A 46 5.81 -9.82 -2.32
N ARG A 47 5.40 -8.74 -3.00
CA ARG A 47 6.04 -8.22 -4.22
C ARG A 47 5.56 -6.82 -4.52
N HIS A 48 6.30 -6.13 -5.39
CA HIS A 48 5.85 -4.89 -6.00
C HIS A 48 6.17 -4.90 -7.50
N PHE A 49 5.34 -4.25 -8.31
CA PHE A 49 5.44 -4.26 -9.77
C PHE A 49 4.70 -3.08 -10.40
N ASP A 50 5.09 -2.73 -11.62
CA ASP A 50 4.33 -1.81 -12.47
C ASP A 50 3.22 -2.59 -13.18
N ASP A 51 1.97 -2.28 -12.84
CA ASP A 51 0.78 -2.82 -13.48
C ASP A 51 0.51 -2.07 -14.79
N LEU A 52 0.86 -2.70 -15.91
CA LEU A 52 0.79 -2.08 -17.24
C LEU A 52 -0.65 -1.78 -17.69
N GLU A 53 -1.64 -2.54 -17.19
CA GLU A 53 -3.05 -2.38 -17.55
C GLU A 53 -3.66 -1.13 -16.89
N SER A 54 -3.40 -0.91 -15.61
CA SER A 54 -3.90 0.27 -14.86
C SER A 54 -2.91 1.44 -14.84
N GLY A 55 -1.66 1.23 -15.30
CA GLY A 55 -0.59 2.22 -15.24
C GLY A 55 -0.14 2.56 -13.83
N MET A 56 -0.42 1.71 -12.84
CA MET A 56 -0.10 1.98 -11.44
C MET A 56 1.12 1.19 -10.97
N HIS A 57 1.89 1.74 -10.05
CA HIS A 57 2.84 0.93 -9.27
C HIS A 57 2.08 0.28 -8.12
N VAL A 58 2.23 -1.04 -7.94
CA VAL A 58 1.44 -1.83 -7.00
C VAL A 58 2.38 -2.55 -6.04
N TRP A 59 2.11 -2.44 -4.74
CA TRP A 59 2.67 -3.30 -3.70
C TRP A 59 1.59 -4.25 -3.19
N LEU A 60 1.88 -5.54 -3.23
CA LEU A 60 1.09 -6.57 -2.55
C LEU A 60 1.62 -6.72 -1.13
N CYS A 61 0.85 -6.22 -0.17
CA CYS A 61 1.19 -6.27 1.24
C CYS A 61 0.36 -7.36 1.92
N GLU A 62 1.03 -8.17 2.73
CA GLU A 62 0.39 -9.11 3.63
C GLU A 62 0.36 -8.50 5.03
N ILE A 63 -0.82 -8.43 5.62
CA ILE A 63 -1.05 -7.76 6.91
C ILE A 63 -1.81 -8.69 7.86
N PRO A 64 -1.55 -8.62 9.18
CA PRO A 64 -2.35 -9.37 10.13
C PRO A 64 -3.76 -8.74 10.20
N PRO A 65 -4.80 -9.53 10.47
CA PRO A 65 -6.20 -9.09 10.40
C PRO A 65 -6.54 -7.94 11.37
N ASN A 66 -5.78 -7.81 12.47
CA ASN A 66 -5.96 -6.76 13.48
C ASN A 66 -5.10 -5.51 13.20
N MET A 67 -4.40 -5.44 12.06
CA MET A 67 -3.56 -4.29 11.72
C MET A 67 -4.40 -3.10 11.26
N ASN A 68 -4.10 -1.93 11.84
CA ASN A 68 -4.68 -0.66 11.41
C ASN A 68 -3.91 -0.11 10.19
N ILE A 69 -4.36 -0.47 8.99
CA ILE A 69 -3.76 0.01 7.73
C ILE A 69 -3.89 1.52 7.55
N THR A 70 -4.97 2.15 8.03
CA THR A 70 -5.12 3.62 7.99
C THR A 70 -3.99 4.33 8.72
N ARG A 71 -3.48 3.76 9.83
CA ARG A 71 -2.31 4.31 10.53
C ARG A 71 -1.03 4.21 9.69
N LEU A 72 -0.84 3.11 8.98
CA LEU A 72 0.27 2.97 8.03
C LEU A 72 0.18 4.04 6.93
N LEU A 73 -0.99 4.20 6.31
CA LEU A 73 -1.20 5.19 5.25
C LEU A 73 -0.95 6.62 5.74
N ARG A 74 -1.42 6.98 6.94
CA ARG A 74 -1.15 8.31 7.52
C ARG A 74 0.33 8.57 7.78
N ARG A 75 1.06 7.56 8.27
CA ARG A 75 2.51 7.67 8.45
C ARG A 75 3.20 7.87 7.10
N LEU A 76 2.84 7.04 6.12
CA LEU A 76 3.39 7.15 4.78
C LEU A 76 3.13 8.54 4.16
N GLN A 77 1.93 9.10 4.35
CA GLN A 77 1.57 10.44 3.88
C GLN A 77 2.49 11.54 4.41
N ALA A 78 3.03 11.37 5.61
CA ALA A 78 3.94 12.34 6.21
C ALA A 78 5.37 12.25 5.61
N ASP A 79 5.72 11.11 5.01
CA ASP A 79 7.04 10.83 4.44
C ASP A 79 7.13 11.10 2.92
N ILE A 80 5.99 11.34 2.25
CA ILE A 80 5.91 11.60 0.81
C ILE A 80 5.21 12.95 0.53
N PRO A 81 5.24 13.47 -0.71
CA PRO A 81 4.53 14.69 -1.06
C PRO A 81 3.03 14.63 -0.73
N PRO A 82 2.36 15.79 -0.67
CA PRO A 82 0.92 15.83 -0.47
C PRO A 82 0.22 14.90 -1.46
N CYS A 83 -0.63 14.01 -0.95
CA CYS A 83 -1.36 13.03 -1.74
C CYS A 83 -2.75 12.79 -1.16
N ARG A 84 -3.65 12.26 -1.99
CA ARG A 84 -4.97 11.79 -1.60
C ARG A 84 -4.98 10.27 -1.56
N TYR A 85 -5.60 9.69 -0.52
CA TYR A 85 -5.89 8.27 -0.47
C TYR A 85 -7.32 7.99 -0.91
N VAL A 86 -7.49 7.08 -1.86
CA VAL A 86 -8.78 6.54 -2.25
C VAL A 86 -8.80 5.06 -1.87
N HIS A 87 -9.74 4.67 -1.02
CA HIS A 87 -9.99 3.27 -0.72
C HIS A 87 -11.04 2.75 -1.69
N HIS A 88 -10.63 1.88 -2.62
CA HIS A 88 -11.57 1.16 -3.46
C HIS A 88 -12.01 -0.09 -2.70
N ALA A 89 -13.20 -0.01 -2.11
CA ALA A 89 -13.94 -1.19 -1.71
C ALA A 89 -14.45 -1.86 -2.99
N LEU A 90 -13.60 -2.70 -3.60
CA LEU A 90 -14.05 -3.59 -4.66
C LEU A 90 -14.96 -4.68 -4.06
N ASP A 91 -15.63 -5.43 -4.94
CA ASP A 91 -16.45 -6.60 -4.64
C ASP A 91 -15.94 -7.40 -3.41
N PRO A 92 -16.81 -8.05 -2.62
CA PRO A 92 -16.39 -8.82 -1.43
C PRO A 92 -15.40 -9.97 -1.72
N SER A 93 -15.19 -10.32 -3.00
CA SER A 93 -14.18 -11.28 -3.46
C SER A 93 -12.85 -10.66 -3.91
N ALA A 94 -12.79 -9.35 -4.05
CA ALA A 94 -11.62 -8.61 -4.49
C ALA A 94 -10.75 -8.17 -3.29
N ARG A 95 -9.45 -8.03 -3.53
CA ARG A 95 -8.49 -7.59 -2.52
C ARG A 95 -8.74 -6.11 -2.20
N PRO A 96 -8.63 -5.68 -0.92
CA PRO A 96 -8.71 -4.26 -0.59
C PRO A 96 -7.61 -3.47 -1.29
N GLN A 97 -7.99 -2.36 -1.94
CA GLN A 97 -7.06 -1.51 -2.68
C GLN A 97 -7.00 -0.10 -2.10
N TYR A 98 -5.80 0.34 -1.76
CA TYR A 98 -5.51 1.68 -1.26
C TYR A 98 -4.71 2.43 -2.31
N VAL A 99 -5.34 3.39 -2.99
CA VAL A 99 -4.75 4.16 -4.08
C VAL A 99 -4.23 5.49 -3.55
N ILE A 100 -2.97 5.78 -3.83
CA ILE A 100 -2.30 7.07 -3.59
C ILE A 100 -2.29 7.84 -4.91
N ASP A 101 -2.87 9.04 -4.87
CA ASP A 101 -2.99 9.92 -6.04
C ASP A 101 -2.62 11.37 -5.71
N CYS A 102 -2.44 12.20 -6.74
CA CYS A 102 -2.25 13.63 -6.56
C CYS A 102 -3.44 14.25 -5.80
N PRO A 103 -3.19 15.27 -4.95
CA PRO A 103 -4.26 16.10 -4.41
C PRO A 103 -4.91 16.86 -5.57
N GLU A 104 -6.23 17.09 -5.49
CA GLU A 104 -6.98 17.83 -6.51
C GLU A 104 -6.53 19.29 -6.66
#